data_AF-A0A926UJR7-F1
#
_entry.id   AF-A0A926UJR7-F1
#
_cell.length_a   1.000
_cell.length_b   1.000
_cell.length_c   1.000
_cell.angle_alpha   90.00
_cell.angle_beta   90.00
_cell.angle_gamma   90.00
#
_symmetry.space_group_name_H-M   'P 1'
#
loop_
_entity.id
_entity.type
_entity.pdbx_description
1 polymer ?
#
loop_
_entity_poly.entity_id
_entity_poly.type
_entity_poly.pdbx_seq_one_letter_code
_entity_poly.pdbx_strand_id
1 'polypeptide(L)'
;MKLLPNDRKKLLTIILESYPDIAEIEILIRLELGENLDDIVGGSNNKQKIFKLIEWAETRGTLIDLINAISKDRPDNVELQETIKNLLGKSSQNSKINPDEDDQKKNKLALVIKNCCVGLVIIVTGFMVYRSFQPELNCNNKQLQKQPDSIKIIIPDFEGNQDSNLETSLSEGLKTRIPSDVTICRQLNEAVKERSEANQLGKRLFPQNHTVLVLWGRINKFSFLGGVEINYDNNQVYDQKIQEKITRSGLVNISLHQKDPLIFKEILLKIADFQVAYKIALSYYSSNKQDKIRESQQLLQDILDRIIFCQVNNEQLINLTIQEQQVADAYSLLGDLYNKNKDFNNAINSYKCSYKFEKDENRRNTLLLQQSENYTTLEEFDQALELYQRVINNESNDSKTKSRALVSRAIMFAKLKKYSQAEKDLGQVIEQNLDRPYGLEIRSSIRLFDYPNRLGAISDLSKLCQIDAKKCKDSIDFYNEVITKYNPQEYQQIVSELREIKKTHPEWQKLINQLLEKK
;
A
#
# COMPACT_ATOMS: atom_id res chain seq x y z
N MET A 1 23.14 -20.64 -9.51
CA MET A 1 24.52 -20.91 -10.01
C MET A 1 25.28 -19.59 -10.03
N LYS A 2 26.52 -19.54 -9.55
CA LYS A 2 27.36 -18.33 -9.55
C LYS A 2 28.60 -18.57 -10.41
N LEU A 3 28.86 -17.69 -11.38
CA LEU A 3 29.96 -17.80 -12.32
C LEU A 3 31.25 -17.26 -11.72
N LEU A 4 32.36 -17.94 -12.02
CA LEU A 4 33.69 -17.39 -11.79
C LEU A 4 33.95 -16.22 -12.77
N PRO A 5 34.80 -15.23 -12.42
CA PRO A 5 35.04 -14.06 -13.26
C PRO A 5 35.44 -14.40 -14.72
N ASN A 6 36.27 -15.43 -14.91
CA ASN A 6 36.69 -15.87 -16.24
C ASN A 6 35.55 -16.54 -17.03
N ASP A 7 34.69 -17.28 -16.36
CA ASP A 7 33.54 -17.96 -16.96
C ASP A 7 32.45 -16.95 -17.34
N ARG A 8 32.21 -15.93 -16.49
CA ARG A 8 31.34 -14.79 -16.80
C ARG A 8 31.83 -14.01 -18.02
N LYS A 9 33.13 -13.75 -18.11
CA LYS A 9 33.73 -13.05 -19.26
C LYS A 9 33.55 -13.84 -20.56
N LYS A 10 33.78 -15.16 -20.52
CA LYS A 10 33.56 -16.04 -21.69
C LYS A 10 32.11 -16.07 -22.12
N LEU A 11 31.18 -16.20 -21.16
CA LEU A 11 29.75 -16.19 -21.44
C LEU A 11 29.28 -14.86 -22.03
N LEU A 12 29.76 -13.73 -21.51
CA LEU A 12 29.47 -12.41 -22.07
C LEU A 12 29.95 -12.28 -23.51
N THR A 13 31.19 -12.67 -23.79
CA THR A 13 31.77 -12.58 -25.14
C THR A 13 30.98 -13.41 -26.13
N ILE A 14 30.72 -14.69 -25.82
CA ILE A 14 30.07 -15.59 -26.76
C ILE A 14 28.61 -15.21 -27.03
N ILE A 15 27.92 -14.62 -26.03
CA ILE A 15 26.56 -14.09 -26.24
C ILE A 15 26.60 -12.86 -27.17
N LEU A 16 27.56 -11.96 -26.99
CA LEU A 16 27.68 -10.79 -27.88
C LEU A 16 28.02 -11.17 -29.32
N GLU A 17 28.78 -12.24 -29.53
CA GLU A 17 29.10 -12.77 -30.86
C GLU A 17 27.92 -13.53 -31.46
N SER A 18 27.14 -14.24 -30.63
CA SER A 18 25.95 -14.99 -31.07
C SER A 18 24.74 -14.12 -31.34
N TYR A 19 24.68 -12.93 -30.74
CA TYR A 19 23.61 -11.94 -30.91
C TYR A 19 24.19 -10.56 -31.22
N PRO A 20 24.61 -10.31 -32.48
CA PRO A 20 25.13 -9.01 -32.90
C PRO A 20 24.08 -7.90 -32.78
N ASP A 21 22.81 -8.25 -33.02
CA ASP A 21 21.65 -7.40 -32.78
C ASP A 21 21.03 -7.70 -31.41
N ILE A 22 20.95 -6.67 -30.57
CA ILE A 22 20.37 -6.78 -29.23
C ILE A 22 18.87 -7.08 -29.29
N ALA A 23 18.18 -6.67 -30.35
CA ALA A 23 16.76 -6.95 -30.49
C ALA A 23 16.46 -8.46 -30.52
N GLU A 24 17.38 -9.27 -31.06
CA GLU A 24 17.22 -10.73 -31.11
C GLU A 24 17.26 -11.35 -29.71
N ILE A 25 18.16 -10.89 -28.84
CA ILE A 25 18.18 -11.38 -27.46
C ILE A 25 16.99 -10.83 -26.66
N GLU A 26 16.56 -9.59 -26.91
CA GLU A 26 15.38 -9.01 -26.27
C GLU A 26 14.12 -9.84 -26.52
N ILE A 27 13.94 -10.29 -27.76
CA ILE A 27 12.85 -11.19 -28.15
C ILE A 27 12.98 -12.53 -27.42
N LEU A 28 14.18 -13.12 -27.38
CA LEU A 28 14.42 -14.40 -26.70
C LEU A 28 14.06 -14.34 -25.21
N ILE A 29 14.51 -13.29 -24.51
CA ILE A 29 14.24 -13.10 -23.08
C ILE A 29 12.74 -12.92 -22.84
N ARG A 30 12.05 -12.20 -23.72
CA ARG A 30 10.60 -12.00 -23.61
C ARG A 30 9.81 -13.27 -23.85
N LEU A 31 10.24 -14.10 -24.79
CA LEU A 31 9.52 -15.32 -25.16
C LEU A 31 9.80 -16.50 -24.23
N GLU A 32 11.06 -16.74 -23.86
CA GLU A 32 11.46 -17.91 -23.08
C GLU A 32 11.47 -17.63 -21.56
N LEU A 33 11.73 -16.39 -21.14
CA LEU A 33 11.77 -16.02 -19.72
C LEU A 33 10.58 -15.14 -19.29
N GLY A 34 9.77 -14.63 -20.23
CA GLY A 34 8.62 -13.78 -19.93
C GLY A 34 8.99 -12.39 -19.40
N GLU A 35 10.25 -11.98 -19.54
CA GLU A 35 10.80 -10.76 -18.96
C GLU A 35 11.19 -9.77 -20.06
N ASN A 36 11.20 -8.48 -19.75
CA ASN A 36 11.59 -7.44 -20.71
C ASN A 36 13.01 -6.96 -20.41
N LEU A 37 13.93 -7.05 -21.38
CA LEU A 37 15.33 -6.69 -21.16
C LEU A 37 15.49 -5.24 -20.71
N ASP A 38 14.71 -4.30 -21.24
CA ASP A 38 14.81 -2.89 -20.85
C ASP A 38 14.31 -2.64 -19.41
N ASP A 39 13.38 -3.47 -18.92
CA ASP A 39 12.91 -3.43 -17.53
C ASP A 39 13.91 -4.10 -16.57
N ILE A 40 14.77 -4.97 -17.09
CA ILE A 40 15.82 -5.69 -16.35
C ILE A 40 17.12 -4.86 -16.30
N VAL A 41 17.52 -4.20 -17.40
CA VAL A 41 18.85 -3.60 -17.55
C VAL A 41 18.84 -2.21 -18.19
N GLY A 42 18.97 -1.16 -17.37
CA GLY A 42 19.37 0.17 -17.89
C GLY A 42 20.82 0.15 -18.37
N GLY A 43 21.11 0.55 -19.61
CA GLY A 43 22.48 0.59 -20.16
C GLY A 43 22.55 1.27 -21.54
N SER A 44 23.69 1.88 -21.86
CA SER A 44 23.82 2.70 -23.09
C SER A 44 24.41 1.95 -24.30
N ASN A 45 24.84 0.70 -24.13
CA ASN A 45 25.33 -0.15 -25.23
C ASN A 45 25.10 -1.65 -24.98
N ASN A 46 25.13 -2.45 -26.06
CA ASN A 46 24.80 -3.88 -26.06
C ASN A 46 25.65 -4.68 -25.06
N LYS A 47 26.96 -4.39 -24.97
CA LYS A 47 27.87 -5.05 -24.03
C LYS A 47 27.45 -4.85 -22.56
N GLN A 48 27.04 -3.64 -22.19
CA GLN A 48 26.55 -3.35 -20.85
C GLN A 48 25.20 -4.03 -20.58
N LYS A 49 24.28 -4.05 -21.56
CA LYS A 49 22.98 -4.73 -21.43
C LYS A 49 23.17 -6.24 -21.19
N ILE A 50 23.99 -6.92 -22.00
CA ILE A 50 24.25 -8.36 -21.82
C ILE A 50 24.96 -8.65 -20.50
N PHE A 51 25.93 -7.82 -20.10
CA PHE A 51 26.63 -8.03 -18.82
C PHE A 51 25.66 -7.95 -17.64
N LYS A 52 24.81 -6.92 -17.60
CA LYS A 52 23.81 -6.76 -16.55
C LYS A 52 22.74 -7.85 -16.58
N LEU A 53 22.41 -8.38 -17.75
CA LEU A 53 21.48 -9.51 -17.89
C LEU A 53 22.03 -10.77 -17.22
N ILE A 54 23.33 -11.06 -17.40
CA ILE A 54 24.00 -12.17 -16.74
C ILE A 54 24.01 -11.95 -15.21
N GLU A 55 24.30 -10.74 -14.73
CA GLU A 55 24.27 -10.42 -13.29
C GLU A 55 22.86 -10.55 -12.68
N TRP A 56 21.83 -10.12 -13.41
CA TRP A 56 20.45 -10.29 -13.01
C TRP A 56 20.07 -11.76 -12.89
N ALA A 57 20.43 -12.58 -13.89
CA ALA A 57 20.13 -14.00 -13.90
C ALA A 57 20.89 -14.77 -12.79
N GLU A 58 22.12 -14.36 -12.48
CA GLU A 58 22.87 -14.86 -11.32
C GLU A 58 22.17 -14.53 -10.00
N THR A 59 21.67 -13.30 -9.85
CA THR A 59 21.07 -12.81 -8.60
C THR A 59 19.70 -13.44 -8.31
N ARG A 60 18.90 -13.70 -9.36
CA ARG A 60 17.58 -14.35 -9.24
C ARG A 60 17.64 -15.88 -9.27
N GLY A 61 18.83 -16.46 -9.47
CA GLY A 61 18.98 -17.91 -9.59
C GLY A 61 18.50 -18.49 -10.93
N THR A 62 18.13 -17.66 -11.89
CA THR A 62 17.61 -18.03 -13.23
C THR A 62 18.69 -18.15 -14.30
N LEU A 63 19.98 -18.11 -13.92
CA LEU A 63 21.10 -18.22 -14.86
C LEU A 63 21.05 -19.51 -15.72
N ILE A 64 20.59 -20.63 -15.14
CA ILE A 64 20.47 -21.89 -15.88
C ILE A 64 19.37 -21.79 -16.94
N ASP A 65 18.25 -21.15 -16.61
CA ASP A 65 17.13 -20.95 -17.54
C ASP A 65 17.56 -20.02 -18.70
N LEU A 66 18.30 -18.96 -18.40
CA LEU A 66 18.90 -18.08 -19.41
C LEU A 66 19.84 -18.85 -20.35
N ILE A 67 20.74 -19.67 -19.79
CA ILE A 67 21.69 -20.47 -20.57
C ILE A 67 20.94 -21.50 -21.44
N ASN A 68 19.90 -22.15 -20.91
CA ASN A 68 19.10 -23.10 -21.66
C ASN A 68 18.30 -22.45 -22.78
N ALA A 69 17.72 -21.27 -22.54
CA ALA A 69 17.03 -20.49 -23.57
C ALA A 69 17.98 -20.12 -24.72
N ILE A 70 19.18 -19.62 -24.39
CA ILE A 70 20.22 -19.27 -25.37
C ILE A 70 20.71 -20.50 -26.14
N SER A 71 20.88 -21.64 -25.46
CA SER A 71 21.28 -22.91 -26.09
C SER A 71 20.22 -23.44 -27.05
N LYS A 72 18.93 -23.30 -26.69
CA LYS A 72 17.79 -23.74 -27.51
C LYS A 72 17.58 -22.86 -28.74
N ASP A 73 17.83 -21.55 -28.64
CA ASP A 73 17.67 -20.61 -29.75
C ASP A 73 18.75 -20.79 -30.84
N ARG A 74 19.99 -21.08 -30.43
CA ARG A 74 21.14 -21.22 -31.33
C ARG A 74 21.79 -22.61 -31.23
N PRO A 75 21.06 -23.70 -31.57
CA PRO A 75 21.59 -25.06 -31.48
C PRO A 75 22.79 -25.27 -32.41
N ASP A 76 22.83 -24.54 -33.53
CA ASP A 76 23.86 -24.69 -34.57
C ASP A 76 25.15 -23.90 -34.29
N ASN A 77 25.17 -23.03 -33.27
CA ASN A 77 26.38 -22.30 -32.89
C ASN A 77 27.27 -23.20 -32.00
N VAL A 78 28.20 -23.92 -32.62
CA VAL A 78 29.08 -24.89 -31.97
C VAL A 78 29.87 -24.28 -30.80
N GLU A 79 30.41 -23.08 -30.96
CA GLU A 79 31.24 -22.42 -29.94
C GLU A 79 30.42 -21.99 -28.72
N LEU A 80 29.19 -21.52 -28.95
CA LEU A 80 28.22 -21.24 -27.89
C LEU A 80 27.83 -22.53 -27.13
N GLN A 81 27.52 -23.61 -27.85
CA GLN A 81 27.14 -24.88 -27.24
C GLN A 81 28.27 -25.49 -26.41
N GLU A 82 29.52 -25.43 -26.91
CA GLU A 82 30.69 -25.89 -26.15
C GLU A 82 30.94 -25.05 -24.90
N THR A 83 30.78 -23.73 -25.00
CA THR A 83 30.92 -22.82 -23.86
C THR A 83 29.87 -23.12 -22.79
N ILE A 84 28.61 -23.28 -23.18
CA ILE A 84 27.49 -23.64 -22.29
C ILE A 84 27.74 -25.00 -21.63
N LYS A 85 28.13 -26.01 -22.40
CA LYS A 85 28.44 -27.35 -21.89
C LYS A 85 29.58 -27.32 -20.88
N ASN A 86 30.64 -26.55 -21.13
CA ASN A 86 31.76 -26.38 -20.20
C ASN A 86 31.34 -25.67 -18.90
N LEU A 87 30.46 -24.67 -18.98
CA LEU A 87 29.94 -23.95 -17.82
C LEU A 87 29.05 -24.85 -16.94
N LEU A 88 28.16 -25.64 -17.56
CA LEU A 88 27.30 -26.59 -16.85
C LEU A 88 28.12 -27.77 -16.28
N GLY A 89 29.14 -28.24 -17.00
CA GLY A 89 30.06 -29.29 -16.55
C GLY A 89 30.89 -28.89 -15.32
N LYS A 90 31.44 -27.66 -15.29
CA LYS A 90 32.16 -27.12 -14.12
C LYS A 90 31.25 -26.90 -12.92
N SER A 91 30.01 -26.47 -13.13
CA SER A 91 29.03 -26.30 -12.05
C SER A 91 28.66 -27.62 -11.35
N SER A 92 28.75 -28.74 -12.09
CA SER A 92 28.52 -30.10 -11.60
C SER A 92 29.72 -30.70 -10.86
N GLN A 93 30.93 -30.14 -11.05
CA GLN A 93 32.16 -30.56 -10.34
C GLN A 93 32.39 -29.77 -9.05
N ASN A 94 31.91 -28.52 -8.95
CA ASN A 94 31.96 -27.72 -7.71
C ASN A 94 31.00 -28.19 -6.60
N SER A 95 30.19 -29.23 -6.83
CA SER A 95 29.41 -29.92 -5.80
C SER A 95 30.07 -31.21 -5.28
N LYS A 96 31.34 -31.48 -5.62
CA LYS A 96 32.12 -32.60 -5.08
C LYS A 96 33.52 -32.14 -4.67
N ILE A 97 33.69 -31.78 -3.41
CA ILE A 97 35.01 -31.80 -2.75
C ILE A 97 35.06 -33.05 -1.87
N ASN A 98 36.03 -33.90 -2.22
CA ASN A 98 36.62 -35.09 -1.59
C ASN A 98 35.74 -36.23 -1.05
N PRO A 99 36.03 -37.44 -1.54
CA PRO A 99 36.63 -38.43 -0.64
C PRO A 99 37.82 -39.14 -1.32
N ASP A 100 39.01 -38.90 -0.80
CA ASP A 100 40.03 -39.94 -0.76
C ASP A 100 39.83 -40.69 0.56
N GLU A 101 39.30 -41.90 0.48
CA GLU A 101 39.94 -43.09 1.04
C GLU A 101 39.14 -44.31 0.57
N ASP A 102 39.85 -45.13 -0.21
CA ASP A 102 39.38 -46.34 -0.87
C ASP A 102 39.28 -47.52 0.13
N ASP A 103 38.67 -48.61 -0.31
CA ASP A 103 38.80 -49.99 0.21
C ASP A 103 37.77 -50.64 1.17
N GLN A 104 36.51 -50.18 1.26
CA GLN A 104 35.47 -50.99 1.98
C GLN A 104 34.06 -51.05 1.36
N LYS A 105 33.93 -50.93 0.03
CA LYS A 105 32.62 -50.62 -0.61
C LYS A 105 31.90 -51.71 -1.43
N LYS A 106 32.22 -53.00 -1.28
CA LYS A 106 31.48 -54.05 -2.04
C LYS A 106 30.24 -54.65 -1.37
N ASN A 107 30.08 -54.60 -0.04
CA ASN A 107 28.98 -55.30 0.64
C ASN A 107 27.81 -54.42 1.15
N LYS A 108 27.90 -53.08 1.11
CA LYS A 108 26.83 -52.16 1.55
C LYS A 108 25.84 -51.74 0.45
N LEU A 109 26.16 -51.97 -0.83
CA LEU A 109 25.37 -51.47 -1.97
C LEU A 109 24.01 -52.19 -2.11
N ALA A 110 23.95 -53.49 -1.76
CA ALA A 110 22.72 -54.28 -1.86
C ALA A 110 21.64 -53.89 -0.83
N LEU A 111 22.03 -53.39 0.35
CA LEU A 111 21.09 -52.98 1.39
C LEU A 111 20.51 -51.57 1.12
N VAL A 112 21.29 -50.69 0.52
CA VAL A 112 20.87 -49.32 0.16
C VAL A 112 19.89 -49.32 -1.01
N ILE A 113 20.10 -50.18 -2.02
CA ILE A 113 19.18 -50.30 -3.16
C ILE A 113 17.79 -50.77 -2.70
N LYS A 114 17.73 -51.68 -1.72
CA LYS A 114 16.45 -52.19 -1.18
C LYS A 114 15.66 -51.13 -0.40
N ASN A 115 16.35 -50.24 0.33
CA ASN A 115 15.71 -49.14 1.06
C ASN A 115 15.33 -47.95 0.17
N CYS A 116 16.06 -47.69 -0.92
CA CYS A 116 15.69 -46.67 -1.92
C CYS A 116 14.41 -47.03 -2.70
N CYS A 117 14.16 -48.32 -2.98
CA CYS A 117 12.93 -48.74 -3.64
C CYS A 117 11.69 -48.57 -2.74
N VAL A 118 11.80 -48.77 -1.42
CA VAL A 118 10.71 -48.51 -0.47
C VAL A 118 10.45 -47.01 -0.33
N GLY A 119 11.51 -46.18 -0.31
CA GLY A 119 11.39 -44.73 -0.29
C GLY A 119 10.71 -44.16 -1.55
N LEU A 120 11.03 -44.68 -2.74
CA LEU A 120 10.40 -44.26 -4.00
C LEU A 120 8.91 -44.64 -4.06
N VAL A 121 8.53 -45.81 -3.55
CA VAL A 121 7.11 -46.21 -3.47
C VAL A 121 6.33 -45.29 -2.53
N ILE A 122 6.89 -44.95 -1.35
CA ILE A 122 6.27 -44.00 -0.40
C ILE A 122 6.14 -42.60 -1.02
N ILE A 123 7.14 -42.14 -1.78
CA ILE A 123 7.09 -40.83 -2.46
C ILE A 123 6.05 -40.86 -3.58
N VAL A 124 5.93 -41.92 -4.37
CA VAL A 124 4.95 -42.02 -5.47
C VAL A 124 3.52 -42.17 -4.94
N THR A 125 3.29 -43.01 -3.91
CA THR A 125 1.99 -43.11 -3.25
C THR A 125 1.65 -41.82 -2.50
N GLY A 126 2.63 -41.18 -1.86
CA GLY A 126 2.46 -39.88 -1.23
C GLY A 126 2.12 -38.78 -2.24
N PHE A 127 2.75 -38.78 -3.42
CA PHE A 127 2.51 -37.81 -4.49
C PHE A 127 1.18 -38.06 -5.21
N MET A 128 0.76 -39.32 -5.37
CA MET A 128 -0.57 -39.67 -5.90
C MET A 128 -1.68 -39.32 -4.90
N VAL A 129 -1.51 -39.61 -3.60
CA VAL A 129 -2.46 -39.19 -2.56
C VAL A 129 -2.51 -37.66 -2.45
N TYR A 130 -1.37 -36.97 -2.58
CA TYR A 130 -1.29 -35.50 -2.57
C TYR A 130 -1.98 -34.86 -3.78
N ARG A 131 -1.89 -35.46 -4.98
CA ARG A 131 -2.63 -35.00 -6.17
C ARG A 131 -4.14 -35.26 -6.08
N SER A 132 -4.55 -36.32 -5.41
CA SER A 132 -5.97 -36.65 -5.17
C SER A 132 -6.63 -35.81 -4.06
N PHE A 133 -5.84 -35.02 -3.31
CA PHE A 133 -6.29 -34.12 -2.23
C PHE A 133 -5.96 -32.65 -2.51
N GLN A 134 -5.81 -32.24 -3.78
CA GLN A 134 -5.86 -30.83 -4.13
C GLN A 134 -7.31 -30.38 -3.97
N PRO A 135 -7.64 -29.48 -3.02
CA PRO A 135 -9.01 -29.03 -2.84
C PRO A 135 -9.49 -28.35 -4.12
N GLU A 136 -10.71 -28.66 -4.55
CA GLU A 136 -11.30 -28.11 -5.77
C GLU A 136 -11.60 -26.63 -5.58
N LEU A 137 -10.70 -25.77 -6.08
CA LEU A 137 -10.91 -24.34 -6.15
C LEU A 137 -11.70 -24.00 -7.43
N ASN A 138 -12.96 -23.61 -7.27
CA ASN A 138 -13.84 -23.26 -8.38
C ASN A 138 -13.99 -21.75 -8.53
N CYS A 139 -13.34 -21.16 -9.53
CA CYS A 139 -13.37 -19.71 -9.79
C CYS A 139 -14.27 -19.34 -10.97
N ASN A 140 -14.96 -18.20 -10.87
CA ASN A 140 -15.83 -17.68 -11.92
C ASN A 140 -15.07 -17.18 -13.17
N ASN A 141 -13.79 -16.80 -13.04
CA ASN A 141 -12.97 -16.33 -14.16
C ASN A 141 -11.53 -16.89 -14.07
N LYS A 142 -11.27 -18.00 -14.78
CA LYS A 142 -9.97 -18.68 -14.81
C LYS A 142 -8.84 -17.86 -15.45
N GLN A 143 -9.15 -16.88 -16.30
CA GLN A 143 -8.14 -16.01 -16.90
C GLN A 143 -7.69 -14.94 -15.90
N LEU A 144 -8.64 -14.27 -15.24
CA LEU A 144 -8.32 -13.32 -14.18
C LEU A 144 -7.58 -14.03 -13.05
N GLN A 145 -7.87 -15.30 -12.74
CA GLN A 145 -7.16 -16.08 -11.70
C GLN A 145 -5.63 -16.00 -11.82
N LYS A 146 -5.09 -15.87 -13.04
CA LYS A 146 -3.64 -15.82 -13.30
C LYS A 146 -3.07 -14.39 -13.30
N GLN A 147 -3.91 -13.36 -13.23
CA GLN A 147 -3.46 -11.97 -13.26
C GLN A 147 -3.06 -11.49 -11.86
N PRO A 148 -1.78 -11.12 -11.64
CA PRO A 148 -1.28 -10.74 -10.33
C PRO A 148 -2.03 -9.54 -9.73
N ASP A 149 -2.36 -8.54 -10.56
CA ASP A 149 -3.02 -7.29 -10.11
C ASP A 149 -4.52 -7.43 -9.78
N SER A 150 -5.11 -8.61 -9.94
CA SER A 150 -6.57 -8.79 -9.77
C SER A 150 -6.93 -9.25 -8.35
N ILE A 151 -8.04 -8.73 -7.80
CA ILE A 151 -8.51 -9.10 -6.47
C ILE A 151 -9.17 -10.48 -6.53
N LYS A 152 -8.82 -11.35 -5.58
CA LYS A 152 -9.42 -12.68 -5.40
C LYS A 152 -10.29 -12.71 -4.15
N ILE A 153 -11.53 -13.15 -4.27
CA ILE A 153 -12.40 -13.44 -3.13
C ILE A 153 -12.48 -14.95 -3.00
N ILE A 154 -12.07 -15.48 -1.85
CA ILE A 154 -12.18 -16.89 -1.50
C ILE A 154 -13.35 -17.04 -0.53
N ILE A 155 -14.32 -17.85 -0.94
CA ILE A 155 -15.46 -18.28 -0.11
C ILE A 155 -15.20 -19.75 0.25
N PRO A 156 -14.61 -20.03 1.42
CA PRO A 156 -14.47 -21.38 1.92
C PRO A 156 -15.76 -21.88 2.58
N ASP A 157 -15.78 -23.15 2.95
CA ASP A 157 -16.82 -23.68 3.82
C ASP A 157 -16.82 -22.94 5.17
N PHE A 158 -18.01 -22.75 5.74
CA PHE A 158 -18.14 -22.21 7.11
C PHE A 158 -18.33 -23.36 8.10
N GLU A 159 -17.65 -23.30 9.23
CA GLU A 159 -17.84 -24.30 10.29
C GLU A 159 -19.26 -24.23 10.85
N GLY A 160 -19.92 -25.39 10.99
CA GLY A 160 -21.27 -25.49 11.53
C GLY A 160 -22.38 -25.08 10.56
N ASN A 161 -22.04 -24.76 9.30
CA ASN A 161 -23.04 -24.47 8.28
C ASN A 161 -23.89 -25.71 7.96
N GLN A 162 -25.20 -25.59 8.21
CA GLN A 162 -26.18 -26.63 7.85
C GLN A 162 -26.89 -26.34 6.51
N ASP A 163 -26.67 -25.14 5.92
CA ASP A 163 -27.23 -24.75 4.63
C ASP A 163 -26.18 -24.89 3.53
N SER A 164 -26.24 -26.00 2.79
CA SER A 164 -25.35 -26.27 1.64
C SER A 164 -25.46 -25.25 0.51
N ASN A 165 -26.51 -24.41 0.49
CA ASN A 165 -26.69 -23.38 -0.53
C ASN A 165 -26.14 -22.02 -0.11
N LEU A 166 -25.70 -21.83 1.13
CA LEU A 166 -25.27 -20.52 1.63
C LEU A 166 -24.12 -19.92 0.80
N GLU A 167 -23.10 -20.73 0.51
CA GLU A 167 -21.96 -20.31 -0.31
C GLU A 167 -22.36 -19.98 -1.75
N THR A 168 -23.31 -20.75 -2.30
CA THR A 168 -23.86 -20.49 -3.63
C THR A 168 -24.62 -19.16 -3.65
N SER A 169 -25.51 -18.93 -2.68
CA SER A 169 -26.24 -17.68 -2.52
C SER A 169 -25.30 -16.49 -2.32
N LEU A 170 -24.24 -16.65 -1.53
CA LEU A 170 -23.24 -15.60 -1.29
C LEU A 170 -22.45 -15.29 -2.55
N SER A 171 -21.96 -16.32 -3.24
CA SER A 171 -21.23 -16.17 -4.50
C SER A 171 -22.10 -15.52 -5.58
N GLU A 172 -23.38 -15.90 -5.70
CA GLU A 172 -24.31 -15.29 -6.66
C GLU A 172 -24.67 -13.86 -6.31
N GLY A 173 -24.93 -13.58 -5.03
CA GLY A 173 -25.18 -12.23 -4.53
C GLY A 173 -24.02 -11.28 -4.85
N LEU A 174 -22.79 -11.71 -4.58
CA LEU A 174 -21.58 -10.93 -4.84
C LEU A 174 -21.30 -10.74 -6.34
N LYS A 175 -21.49 -11.77 -7.18
CA LYS A 175 -21.20 -11.72 -8.63
C LYS A 175 -21.88 -10.55 -9.35
N THR A 176 -23.07 -10.17 -8.91
CA THR A 176 -23.84 -9.07 -9.54
C THR A 176 -23.37 -7.67 -9.13
N ARG A 177 -22.45 -7.56 -8.16
CA ARG A 177 -22.13 -6.31 -7.45
C ARG A 177 -20.65 -5.97 -7.43
N ILE A 178 -19.79 -6.96 -7.59
CA ILE A 178 -18.33 -6.74 -7.59
C ILE A 178 -17.85 -6.25 -8.97
N PRO A 179 -16.78 -5.44 -9.00
CA PRO A 179 -16.14 -5.03 -10.24
C PRO A 179 -15.69 -6.21 -11.10
N SER A 180 -15.63 -6.00 -12.42
CA SER A 180 -15.39 -7.07 -13.41
C SER A 180 -13.97 -7.67 -13.35
N ASP A 181 -13.01 -6.96 -12.76
CA ASP A 181 -11.64 -7.41 -12.52
C ASP A 181 -11.48 -8.19 -11.19
N VAL A 182 -12.55 -8.36 -10.42
CA VAL A 182 -12.55 -9.16 -9.20
C VAL A 182 -13.00 -10.59 -9.50
N THR A 183 -12.22 -11.58 -9.06
CA THR A 183 -12.55 -13.00 -9.23
C THR A 183 -13.09 -13.58 -7.93
N ILE A 184 -14.21 -14.31 -8.00
CA ILE A 184 -14.72 -15.10 -6.87
C ILE A 184 -14.33 -16.56 -7.09
N CYS A 185 -13.70 -17.14 -6.08
CA CYS A 185 -13.33 -18.55 -6.00
C CYS A 185 -14.04 -19.18 -4.81
N ARG A 186 -14.68 -20.33 -5.03
CA ARG A 186 -15.21 -21.18 -3.97
C ARG A 186 -14.18 -22.25 -3.64
N GLN A 187 -13.94 -22.45 -2.36
CA GLN A 187 -13.03 -23.47 -1.84
C GLN A 187 -13.88 -24.51 -1.10
N LEU A 188 -14.08 -25.67 -1.72
CA LEU A 188 -14.92 -26.72 -1.17
C LEU A 188 -14.11 -27.64 -0.22
N ASN A 189 -14.79 -28.19 0.79
CA ASN A 189 -14.29 -29.19 1.73
C ASN A 189 -13.18 -28.71 2.67
N GLU A 190 -13.06 -27.40 2.87
CA GLU A 190 -12.10 -26.82 3.81
C GLU A 190 -12.75 -25.67 4.57
N ALA A 191 -13.18 -25.95 5.79
CA ALA A 191 -13.80 -24.95 6.64
C ALA A 191 -12.77 -24.01 7.25
N VAL A 192 -13.03 -22.70 7.16
CA VAL A 192 -12.16 -21.66 7.75
C VAL A 192 -12.87 -20.98 8.91
N LYS A 193 -12.31 -21.18 10.11
CA LYS A 193 -12.98 -20.88 11.38
C LYS A 193 -12.55 -19.55 11.98
N GLU A 194 -11.32 -19.16 11.68
CA GLU A 194 -10.68 -18.01 12.31
C GLU A 194 -9.76 -17.27 11.34
N ARG A 195 -9.46 -16.03 11.73
CA ARG A 195 -8.59 -15.11 10.98
C ARG A 195 -7.22 -15.70 10.60
N SER A 196 -6.57 -16.44 11.51
CA SER A 196 -5.29 -17.10 11.28
C SER A 196 -5.36 -18.09 10.12
N GLU A 197 -6.38 -18.94 10.12
CA GLU A 197 -6.63 -19.93 9.07
C GLU A 197 -6.95 -19.25 7.74
N ALA A 198 -7.76 -18.19 7.76
CA ALA A 198 -8.11 -17.43 6.56
C ALA A 198 -6.86 -16.82 5.89
N ASN A 199 -5.97 -16.25 6.69
CA ASN A 199 -4.70 -15.70 6.22
C ASN A 199 -3.78 -16.80 5.65
N GLN A 200 -3.69 -17.96 6.31
CA GLN A 200 -2.90 -19.09 5.83
C GLN A 200 -3.45 -19.64 4.51
N LEU A 201 -4.78 -19.76 4.41
CA LEU A 201 -5.45 -20.23 3.20
C LEU A 201 -5.18 -19.30 2.02
N GLY A 202 -5.33 -17.98 2.20
CA GLY A 202 -5.04 -17.00 1.17
C GLY A 202 -3.60 -17.07 0.67
N LYS A 203 -2.62 -17.18 1.59
CA LYS A 203 -1.19 -17.33 1.24
C LYS A 203 -0.91 -18.63 0.51
N ARG A 204 -1.55 -19.73 0.92
CA ARG A 204 -1.33 -21.06 0.33
C ARG A 204 -1.89 -21.13 -1.09
N LEU A 205 -3.07 -20.57 -1.32
CA LEU A 205 -3.73 -20.61 -2.64
C LEU A 205 -3.14 -19.59 -3.63
N PHE A 206 -2.68 -18.44 -3.13
CA PHE A 206 -2.13 -17.36 -3.96
C PHE A 206 -0.86 -16.77 -3.32
N PRO A 207 0.30 -17.45 -3.50
CA PRO A 207 1.53 -17.10 -2.79
C PRO A 207 2.29 -15.87 -3.32
N GLN A 208 1.88 -15.27 -4.44
CA GLN A 208 2.61 -14.15 -5.08
C GLN A 208 1.67 -13.04 -5.53
N ASN A 209 1.99 -11.77 -5.24
CA ASN A 209 1.46 -10.53 -5.83
C ASN A 209 -0.07 -10.34 -5.98
N HIS A 210 -0.91 -11.19 -5.39
CA HIS A 210 -2.37 -11.04 -5.44
C HIS A 210 -2.88 -10.36 -4.17
N THR A 211 -3.89 -9.50 -4.34
CA THR A 211 -4.74 -9.11 -3.20
C THR A 211 -5.81 -10.17 -3.02
N VAL A 212 -5.78 -10.87 -1.88
CA VAL A 212 -6.72 -11.95 -1.60
C VAL A 212 -7.59 -11.64 -0.40
N LEU A 213 -8.89 -11.63 -0.64
CA LEU A 213 -9.95 -11.54 0.35
C LEU A 213 -10.41 -12.95 0.69
N VAL A 214 -10.32 -13.33 1.96
CA VAL A 214 -10.80 -14.64 2.43
C VAL A 214 -11.94 -14.42 3.43
N LEU A 215 -13.11 -14.94 3.10
CA LEU A 215 -14.23 -14.99 4.03
C LEU A 215 -13.98 -16.12 5.02
N TRP A 216 -14.33 -15.90 6.28
CA TRP A 216 -14.20 -16.93 7.31
C TRP A 216 -15.30 -16.79 8.34
N GLY A 217 -15.61 -17.87 9.05
CA GLY A 217 -16.50 -17.78 10.19
C GLY A 217 -17.09 -19.10 10.67
N ARG A 218 -17.68 -19.03 11.86
CA ARG A 218 -18.44 -20.08 12.51
C ARG A 218 -19.91 -19.73 12.49
N ILE A 219 -20.72 -20.63 11.96
CA ILE A 219 -22.18 -20.54 11.96
C ILE A 219 -22.71 -21.52 12.99
N ASN A 220 -23.44 -21.00 13.98
CA ASN A 220 -24.41 -21.79 14.74
C ASN A 220 -25.81 -21.39 14.31
N LYS A 221 -26.82 -22.15 14.76
CA LYS A 221 -28.23 -22.03 14.33
C LYS A 221 -28.76 -20.58 14.21
N PHE A 222 -28.30 -19.63 15.04
CA PHE A 222 -28.69 -18.21 15.00
C PHE A 222 -27.53 -17.24 15.31
N SER A 223 -26.27 -17.66 15.16
CA SER A 223 -25.12 -16.79 15.41
C SER A 223 -24.03 -17.00 14.38
N PHE A 224 -23.42 -15.90 13.93
CA PHE A 224 -22.25 -15.92 13.07
C PHE A 224 -21.12 -15.14 13.72
N LEU A 225 -19.96 -15.78 13.86
CA LEU A 225 -18.72 -15.11 14.21
C LEU A 225 -17.76 -15.30 13.05
N GLY A 226 -17.39 -14.21 12.38
CA GLY A 226 -16.57 -14.33 11.17
C GLY A 226 -16.13 -12.98 10.63
N GLY A 227 -15.62 -12.97 9.40
CA GLY A 227 -15.06 -11.77 8.83
C GLY A 227 -14.52 -11.93 7.41
N VAL A 228 -13.92 -10.84 6.92
CA VAL A 228 -13.17 -10.82 5.66
C VAL A 228 -11.73 -10.39 5.97
N GLU A 229 -10.78 -11.27 5.68
CA GLU A 229 -9.35 -10.95 5.78
C GLU A 229 -8.79 -10.54 4.43
N ILE A 230 -7.98 -9.48 4.43
CA ILE A 230 -7.16 -9.13 3.27
C ILE A 230 -5.74 -9.62 3.51
N ASN A 231 -5.26 -10.48 2.62
CA ASN A 231 -3.86 -10.83 2.53
C ASN A 231 -3.22 -9.98 1.42
N TYR A 232 -2.22 -9.18 1.81
CA TYR A 232 -1.36 -8.42 0.91
C TYR A 232 -0.01 -9.12 0.79
N ASP A 233 0.63 -9.00 -0.37
CA ASP A 233 2.04 -9.35 -0.49
C ASP A 233 2.88 -8.35 0.33
N ASN A 234 3.67 -8.87 1.27
CA ASN A 234 4.42 -8.11 2.27
C ASN A 234 5.46 -7.14 1.69
N ASN A 235 5.69 -7.18 0.37
CA ASN A 235 6.64 -6.30 -0.32
C ASN A 235 6.05 -4.93 -0.70
N GLN A 236 4.74 -4.72 -0.61
CA GLN A 236 4.15 -3.40 -0.77
C GLN A 236 4.14 -2.66 0.56
N VAL A 237 5.00 -1.64 0.68
CA VAL A 237 5.05 -0.72 1.82
C VAL A 237 3.77 0.11 1.84
N TYR A 238 2.74 -0.42 2.49
CA TYR A 238 1.51 0.33 2.74
C TYR A 238 1.69 1.26 3.95
N ASP A 239 1.01 2.41 3.91
CA ASP A 239 0.90 3.31 5.06
C ASP A 239 0.41 2.51 6.28
N GLN A 240 1.17 2.58 7.38
CA GLN A 240 0.88 1.91 8.65
C GLN A 240 -0.56 2.16 9.12
N LYS A 241 -1.12 3.34 8.80
CA LYS A 241 -2.52 3.69 9.10
C LYS A 241 -3.54 2.86 8.31
N ILE A 242 -3.22 2.51 7.06
CA ILE A 242 -4.08 1.66 6.23
C ILE A 242 -4.06 0.23 6.80
N GLN A 243 -2.88 -0.28 7.19
CA GLN A 243 -2.76 -1.59 7.83
C GLN A 243 -3.54 -1.68 9.16
N GLU A 244 -3.51 -0.62 9.98
CA GLU A 244 -4.33 -0.56 11.21
C GLU A 244 -5.84 -0.56 10.91
N LYS A 245 -6.30 0.23 9.92
CA LYS A 245 -7.71 0.21 9.45
C LYS A 245 -8.13 -1.16 8.92
N ILE A 246 -7.26 -1.84 8.15
CA ILE A 246 -7.50 -3.20 7.64
C ILE A 246 -7.65 -4.20 8.80
N THR A 247 -6.80 -4.08 9.81
CA THR A 247 -6.69 -5.05 10.91
C THR A 247 -7.85 -4.97 11.90
N ARG A 248 -8.45 -3.79 12.10
CA ARG A 248 -9.56 -3.56 13.05
C ARG A 248 -10.95 -3.85 12.45
N SER A 249 -11.12 -3.73 11.14
CA SER A 249 -12.41 -3.84 10.44
C SER A 249 -12.84 -5.26 10.05
N GLY A 250 -12.05 -6.29 10.41
CA GLY A 250 -12.28 -7.67 9.96
C GLY A 250 -13.34 -8.45 10.74
N LEU A 251 -13.50 -8.19 12.04
CA LEU A 251 -14.34 -9.00 12.92
C LEU A 251 -15.81 -8.58 12.87
N VAL A 252 -16.68 -9.52 12.55
CA VAL A 252 -18.14 -9.43 12.66
C VAL A 252 -18.61 -10.48 13.64
N ASN A 253 -19.36 -10.01 14.64
CA ASN A 253 -20.08 -10.86 15.56
C ASN A 253 -21.57 -10.54 15.43
N ILE A 254 -22.32 -11.46 14.84
CA ILE A 254 -23.77 -11.38 14.69
C ILE A 254 -24.37 -12.39 15.65
N SER A 255 -25.04 -11.89 16.68
CA SER A 255 -25.97 -12.68 17.48
C SER A 255 -27.38 -12.20 17.14
N LEU A 256 -28.18 -13.02 16.46
CA LEU A 256 -29.58 -12.68 16.23
C LEU A 256 -30.43 -13.21 17.38
N HIS A 257 -31.19 -12.30 17.99
CA HIS A 257 -32.27 -12.68 18.91
C HIS A 257 -33.45 -13.33 18.19
N GLN A 258 -33.63 -13.09 16.89
CA GLN A 258 -34.67 -13.68 16.07
C GLN A 258 -34.30 -15.10 15.63
N LYS A 259 -35.18 -16.06 15.95
CA LYS A 259 -35.04 -17.50 15.67
C LYS A 259 -35.53 -17.90 14.27
N ASP A 260 -35.45 -17.01 13.28
CA ASP A 260 -35.83 -17.30 11.89
C ASP A 260 -34.57 -17.52 11.03
N PRO A 261 -34.33 -18.74 10.52
CA PRO A 261 -33.17 -19.05 9.69
C PRO A 261 -33.10 -18.28 8.37
N LEU A 262 -34.24 -17.92 7.76
CA LEU A 262 -34.28 -17.19 6.49
C LEU A 262 -33.86 -15.74 6.70
N ILE A 263 -34.41 -15.09 7.72
CA ILE A 263 -34.02 -13.74 8.12
C ILE A 263 -32.54 -13.71 8.53
N PHE A 264 -32.07 -14.72 9.26
CA PHE A 264 -30.65 -14.86 9.61
C PHE A 264 -29.75 -14.94 8.38
N LYS A 265 -30.12 -15.78 7.40
CA LYS A 265 -29.41 -15.91 6.13
C LYS A 265 -29.35 -14.59 5.36
N GLU A 266 -30.48 -13.88 5.24
CA GLU A 266 -30.52 -12.60 4.53
C GLU A 266 -29.63 -11.53 5.19
N ILE A 267 -29.65 -11.45 6.52
CA ILE A 267 -28.80 -10.52 7.28
C ILE A 267 -27.32 -10.86 7.08
N LEU A 268 -26.97 -12.15 7.16
CA LEU A 268 -25.60 -12.60 6.94
C LEU A 268 -25.11 -12.24 5.53
N LEU A 269 -25.93 -12.45 4.50
CA LEU A 269 -25.59 -12.09 3.12
C LEU A 269 -25.35 -10.58 2.96
N LYS A 270 -26.19 -9.73 3.57
CA LYS A 270 -26.01 -8.27 3.53
C LYS A 270 -24.72 -7.82 4.23
N ILE A 271 -24.39 -8.44 5.36
CA ILE A 271 -23.17 -8.10 6.11
C ILE A 271 -21.93 -8.56 5.36
N ALA A 272 -21.94 -9.77 4.80
CA ALA A 272 -20.84 -10.27 3.98
C ALA A 272 -20.62 -9.40 2.73
N ASP A 273 -21.70 -9.00 2.05
CA ASP A 273 -21.65 -8.08 0.90
C ASP A 273 -21.01 -6.74 1.29
N PHE A 274 -21.42 -6.15 2.41
CA PHE A 274 -20.81 -4.93 2.93
C PHE A 274 -19.32 -5.07 3.21
N GLN A 275 -18.92 -6.11 3.93
CA GLN A 275 -17.52 -6.31 4.27
C GLN A 275 -16.68 -6.53 3.02
N VAL A 276 -17.15 -7.34 2.07
CA VAL A 276 -16.44 -7.58 0.81
C VAL A 276 -16.29 -6.27 0.03
N ALA A 277 -17.37 -5.51 -0.16
CA ALA A 277 -17.34 -4.23 -0.87
C ALA A 277 -16.38 -3.23 -0.20
N TYR A 278 -16.44 -3.09 1.13
CA TYR A 278 -15.54 -2.23 1.90
C TYR A 278 -14.08 -2.63 1.72
N LYS A 279 -13.77 -3.94 1.77
CA LYS A 279 -12.40 -4.43 1.63
C LYS A 279 -11.87 -4.27 0.20
N ILE A 280 -12.70 -4.49 -0.82
CA ILE A 280 -12.35 -4.19 -2.23
C ILE A 280 -11.99 -2.71 -2.39
N ALA A 281 -12.87 -1.82 -1.90
CA ALA A 281 -12.66 -0.38 -2.01
C ALA A 281 -11.39 0.07 -1.28
N LEU A 282 -11.08 -0.54 -0.13
CA LEU A 282 -9.84 -0.30 0.60
C LEU A 282 -8.60 -0.74 -0.18
N SER A 283 -8.65 -1.90 -0.85
CA SER A 283 -7.57 -2.39 -1.71
C SER A 283 -7.35 -1.51 -2.95
N TYR A 284 -8.42 -1.01 -3.55
CA TYR A 284 -8.31 -0.07 -4.66
C TYR A 284 -7.80 1.30 -4.23
N TYR A 285 -8.27 1.82 -3.09
CA TYR A 285 -7.77 3.06 -2.50
C TYR A 285 -6.25 3.00 -2.28
N SER A 286 -5.75 1.85 -1.85
CA SER A 286 -4.33 1.62 -1.56
C SER A 286 -3.48 1.47 -2.84
N SER A 287 -4.07 1.04 -3.96
CA SER A 287 -3.37 0.95 -5.26
C SER A 287 -3.00 2.31 -5.88
N ASN A 288 -3.65 3.40 -5.44
CA ASN A 288 -3.47 4.77 -5.93
C ASN A 288 -3.67 4.96 -7.45
N LYS A 289 -4.28 4.00 -8.16
CA LYS A 289 -4.67 4.10 -9.57
C LYS A 289 -5.97 4.90 -9.69
N GLN A 290 -6.00 5.96 -10.51
CA GLN A 290 -7.13 6.90 -10.57
C GLN A 290 -8.46 6.24 -10.97
N ASP A 291 -8.44 5.32 -11.94
CA ASP A 291 -9.64 4.59 -12.36
C ASP A 291 -10.20 3.73 -11.22
N LYS A 292 -9.32 3.12 -10.42
CA LYS A 292 -9.70 2.32 -9.25
C LYS A 292 -10.26 3.14 -8.10
N ILE A 293 -9.83 4.40 -7.96
CA ILE A 293 -10.40 5.32 -6.97
C ILE A 293 -11.88 5.58 -7.28
N ARG A 294 -12.24 5.82 -8.55
CA ARG A 294 -13.64 6.04 -8.95
C ARG A 294 -14.51 4.79 -8.74
N GLU A 295 -14.03 3.62 -9.13
CA GLU A 295 -14.73 2.35 -8.89
C GLU A 295 -14.95 2.10 -7.39
N SER A 296 -13.95 2.42 -6.56
CA SER A 296 -14.06 2.31 -5.08
C SER A 296 -15.15 3.21 -4.51
N GLN A 297 -15.23 4.44 -5.00
CA GLN A 297 -16.25 5.39 -4.57
C GLN A 297 -17.64 4.89 -4.89
N GLN A 298 -17.86 4.49 -6.14
CA GLN A 298 -19.17 4.01 -6.57
C GLN A 298 -19.57 2.76 -5.79
N LEU A 299 -18.65 1.81 -5.62
CA LEU A 299 -18.90 0.59 -4.86
C LEU A 299 -19.29 0.89 -3.40
N LEU A 300 -18.56 1.78 -2.73
CA LEU A 300 -18.86 2.17 -1.34
C LEU A 300 -20.13 3.00 -1.22
N GLN A 301 -20.37 3.91 -2.16
CA GLN A 301 -21.58 4.71 -2.17
C GLN A 301 -22.81 3.81 -2.35
N ASP A 302 -22.79 2.93 -3.35
CA ASP A 302 -23.89 2.02 -3.64
C ASP A 302 -24.18 1.08 -2.45
N ILE A 303 -23.14 0.60 -1.75
CA ILE A 303 -23.35 -0.27 -0.58
C ILE A 303 -23.89 0.51 0.62
N LEU A 304 -23.37 1.72 0.86
CA LEU A 304 -23.81 2.56 1.97
C LEU A 304 -25.25 3.03 1.75
N ASP A 305 -25.62 3.52 0.56
CA ASP A 305 -26.98 3.96 0.25
C ASP A 305 -28.03 2.84 0.44
N ARG A 306 -27.64 1.58 0.24
CA ARG A 306 -28.51 0.41 0.42
C ARG A 306 -28.65 -0.04 1.87
N ILE A 307 -27.63 0.16 2.68
CA ILE A 307 -27.55 -0.38 4.04
C ILE A 307 -27.92 0.69 5.06
N ILE A 308 -27.43 1.91 4.87
CA ILE A 308 -27.47 3.01 5.83
C ILE A 308 -27.63 4.30 5.04
N PHE A 309 -28.81 4.90 5.13
CA PHE A 309 -29.01 6.21 4.54
C PHE A 309 -28.72 7.29 5.57
N CYS A 310 -27.55 7.90 5.48
CA CYS A 310 -27.21 9.08 6.26
C CYS A 310 -27.90 10.31 5.66
N GLN A 311 -29.16 10.58 6.04
CA GLN A 311 -29.70 11.92 5.85
C GLN A 311 -29.02 12.83 6.88
N VAL A 312 -28.34 13.87 6.41
CA VAL A 312 -27.65 14.86 7.26
C VAL A 312 -28.59 15.39 8.37
N ASN A 313 -29.91 15.33 8.16
CA ASN A 313 -30.95 15.80 9.08
C ASN A 313 -31.97 14.75 9.59
N ASN A 314 -31.87 13.45 9.25
CA ASN A 314 -32.87 12.44 9.69
C ASN A 314 -32.21 11.09 10.04
N GLU A 315 -32.52 10.58 11.24
CA GLU A 315 -31.93 9.41 11.87
C GLU A 315 -32.63 8.09 11.52
N GLN A 316 -32.83 7.79 10.24
CA GLN A 316 -33.34 6.46 9.88
C GLN A 316 -32.20 5.47 9.70
N LEU A 317 -31.77 4.88 10.82
CA LEU A 317 -30.97 3.67 10.81
C LEU A 317 -31.87 2.50 10.39
N ILE A 318 -31.58 1.86 9.25
CA ILE A 318 -32.04 0.49 9.07
C ILE A 318 -31.23 -0.32 10.07
N ASN A 319 -31.89 -0.86 11.09
CA ASN A 319 -31.29 -1.59 12.21
C ASN A 319 -30.70 -2.93 11.73
N LEU A 320 -29.65 -2.86 10.92
CA LEU A 320 -28.80 -3.97 10.58
C LEU A 320 -27.76 -4.09 11.69
N THR A 321 -27.50 -5.32 12.13
CA THR A 321 -26.51 -5.70 13.16
C THR A 321 -25.06 -5.39 12.76
N ILE A 322 -24.83 -4.43 11.86
CA ILE A 322 -23.53 -3.91 11.48
C ILE A 322 -23.05 -3.02 12.62
N GLN A 323 -21.82 -3.24 13.06
CA GLN A 323 -21.24 -2.42 14.13
C GLN A 323 -21.10 -0.98 13.64
N GLU A 324 -21.62 -0.01 14.40
CA GLU A 324 -21.54 1.43 14.09
C GLU A 324 -20.12 1.87 13.71
N GLN A 325 -19.10 1.27 14.33
CA GLN A 325 -17.70 1.55 14.02
C GLN A 325 -17.31 1.21 12.57
N GLN A 326 -17.81 0.11 12.02
CA GLN A 326 -17.54 -0.29 10.63
C GLN A 326 -18.23 0.65 9.64
N VAL A 327 -19.39 1.18 10.03
CA VAL A 327 -20.10 2.21 9.27
C VAL A 327 -19.30 3.51 9.27
N ALA A 328 -18.79 3.91 10.44
CA ALA A 328 -17.90 5.06 10.58
C ALA A 328 -16.65 4.91 9.68
N ASP A 329 -16.04 3.71 9.67
CA ASP A 329 -14.89 3.37 8.83
C ASP A 329 -15.20 3.53 7.33
N ALA A 330 -16.32 2.98 6.87
CA ALA A 330 -16.73 3.02 5.48
C ALA A 330 -16.99 4.46 5.01
N TYR A 331 -17.71 5.26 5.78
CA TYR A 331 -17.91 6.68 5.47
C TYR A 331 -16.61 7.49 5.52
N SER A 332 -15.69 7.18 6.45
CA SER A 332 -14.37 7.83 6.51
C SER A 332 -13.57 7.54 5.23
N LEU A 333 -13.56 6.28 4.78
CA LEU A 333 -12.89 5.87 3.55
C LEU A 333 -13.53 6.51 2.31
N LEU A 334 -14.87 6.56 2.26
CA LEU A 334 -15.59 7.24 1.18
C LEU A 334 -15.24 8.74 1.13
N GLY A 335 -15.14 9.39 2.30
CA GLY A 335 -14.67 10.77 2.40
C GLY A 335 -13.25 10.96 1.88
N ASP A 336 -12.32 10.07 2.26
CA ASP A 336 -10.93 10.08 1.77
C ASP A 336 -10.87 9.91 0.24
N LEU A 337 -11.73 9.04 -0.32
CA LEU A 337 -11.83 8.84 -1.76
C LEU A 337 -12.36 10.09 -2.48
N TYR A 338 -13.46 10.70 -2.01
CA TYR A 338 -13.97 11.95 -2.57
C TYR A 338 -12.94 13.07 -2.51
N ASN A 339 -12.19 13.16 -1.40
CA ASN A 339 -11.11 14.13 -1.25
C ASN A 339 -10.01 13.94 -2.31
N LYS A 340 -9.57 12.69 -2.52
CA LYS A 340 -8.61 12.37 -3.61
C LYS A 340 -9.12 12.78 -5.00
N ASN A 341 -10.42 12.66 -5.24
CA ASN A 341 -11.07 13.09 -6.48
C ASN A 341 -11.43 14.59 -6.52
N LYS A 342 -11.05 15.37 -5.50
CA LYS A 342 -11.32 16.80 -5.35
C LYS A 342 -12.81 17.15 -5.27
N ASP A 343 -13.65 16.17 -4.94
CA ASP A 343 -15.07 16.38 -4.66
C ASP A 343 -15.25 16.69 -3.17
N PHE A 344 -14.88 17.93 -2.80
CA PHE A 344 -14.78 18.32 -1.40
C PHE A 344 -16.14 18.34 -0.68
N ASN A 345 -17.23 18.63 -1.39
CA ASN A 345 -18.59 18.62 -0.82
C ASN A 345 -19.02 17.21 -0.40
N ASN A 346 -18.86 16.23 -1.30
CA ASN A 346 -19.19 14.84 -0.96
C ASN A 346 -18.22 14.25 0.07
N ALA A 347 -16.96 14.69 0.07
CA ALA A 347 -16.00 14.35 1.12
C ALA A 347 -16.46 14.86 2.49
N ILE A 348 -16.86 16.12 2.59
CA ILE A 348 -17.40 16.72 3.83
C ILE A 348 -18.63 15.94 4.32
N ASN A 349 -19.58 15.65 3.43
CA ASN A 349 -20.78 14.90 3.80
C ASN A 349 -20.45 13.50 4.31
N SER A 350 -19.53 12.81 3.65
CA SER A 350 -19.08 11.48 4.09
C SER A 350 -18.38 11.54 5.45
N TYR A 351 -17.52 12.54 5.70
CA TYR A 351 -16.90 12.72 7.02
C TYR A 351 -17.91 13.09 8.10
N LYS A 352 -18.95 13.88 7.80
CA LYS A 352 -20.07 14.14 8.72
C LYS A 352 -20.79 12.85 9.09
N CYS A 353 -21.08 12.00 8.11
CA CYS A 353 -21.71 10.70 8.36
C CYS A 353 -20.79 9.81 9.19
N SER A 354 -19.49 9.73 8.87
CA SER A 354 -18.52 9.01 9.68
C SER A 354 -18.50 9.50 11.14
N TYR A 355 -18.51 10.82 11.35
CA TYR A 355 -18.51 11.43 12.69
C TYR A 355 -19.73 11.01 13.52
N LYS A 356 -20.91 10.86 12.90
CA LYS A 356 -22.14 10.43 13.60
C LYS A 356 -22.03 9.02 14.18
N PHE A 357 -21.33 8.11 13.50
CA PHE A 357 -21.19 6.71 13.91
C PHE A 357 -19.91 6.43 14.70
N GLU A 358 -18.97 7.38 14.72
CA GLU A 358 -17.66 7.23 15.37
C GLU A 358 -17.77 7.35 16.89
N LYS A 359 -17.30 6.31 17.59
CA LYS A 359 -17.29 6.29 19.07
C LYS A 359 -16.02 6.87 19.65
N ASP A 360 -14.90 6.71 18.95
CA ASP A 360 -13.60 7.21 19.40
C ASP A 360 -13.53 8.74 19.23
N GLU A 361 -13.28 9.45 20.33
CA GLU A 361 -13.27 10.91 20.35
C GLU A 361 -12.09 11.51 19.57
N ASN A 362 -10.90 10.90 19.64
CA ASN A 362 -9.74 11.36 18.89
C ASN A 362 -9.96 11.22 17.39
N ARG A 363 -10.64 10.14 17.00
CA ARG A 363 -11.02 9.91 15.61
C ARG A 363 -12.10 10.87 15.13
N ARG A 364 -13.08 11.19 15.98
CA ARG A 364 -14.04 12.27 15.72
C ARG A 364 -13.33 13.60 15.47
N ASN A 365 -12.31 13.93 16.26
CA ASN A 365 -11.52 15.16 16.06
C ASN A 365 -10.69 15.12 14.77
N THR A 366 -10.18 13.96 14.37
CA THR A 366 -9.55 13.77 13.06
C THR A 366 -10.54 14.03 11.91
N LEU A 367 -11.77 13.52 12.02
CA LEU A 367 -12.83 13.73 11.02
C LEU A 367 -13.25 15.20 10.94
N LEU A 368 -13.31 15.90 12.07
CA LEU A 368 -13.56 17.36 12.09
C LEU A 368 -12.44 18.11 11.37
N LEU A 369 -11.17 17.75 11.61
CA LEU A 369 -10.03 18.36 10.95
C LEU A 369 -10.08 18.17 9.43
N GLN A 370 -10.39 16.96 8.96
CA GLN A 370 -10.56 16.67 7.53
C GLN A 370 -11.70 17.49 6.90
N GLN A 371 -12.81 17.68 7.62
CA GLN A 371 -13.88 18.58 7.18
C GLN A 371 -13.41 20.03 7.10
N SER A 372 -12.72 20.55 8.13
CA SER A 372 -12.21 21.92 8.15
C SER A 372 -11.26 22.21 6.97
N GLU A 373 -10.39 21.26 6.64
CA GLU A 373 -9.45 21.39 5.52
C GLU A 373 -10.20 21.44 4.18
N ASN A 374 -11.25 20.64 4.02
CA ASN A 374 -12.09 20.68 2.83
C ASN A 374 -12.87 21.99 2.72
N TYR A 375 -13.47 22.48 3.83
CA TYR A 375 -14.11 23.80 3.85
C TYR A 375 -13.10 24.93 3.54
N THR A 376 -11.86 24.81 4.03
CA THR A 376 -10.79 25.77 3.71
C THR A 376 -10.50 25.80 2.21
N THR A 377 -10.46 24.63 1.56
CA THR A 377 -10.26 24.51 0.11
C THR A 377 -11.44 25.08 -0.69
N LEU A 378 -12.66 24.97 -0.16
CA LEU A 378 -13.88 25.56 -0.73
C LEU A 378 -14.05 27.05 -0.40
N GLU A 379 -13.10 27.66 0.32
CA GLU A 379 -13.18 29.05 0.81
C GLU A 379 -14.36 29.34 1.75
N GLU A 380 -14.96 28.29 2.32
CA GLU A 380 -15.99 28.37 3.37
C GLU A 380 -15.32 28.59 4.74
N PHE A 381 -14.73 29.77 4.90
CA PHE A 381 -13.85 30.07 6.02
C PHE A 381 -14.54 30.05 7.39
N ASP A 382 -15.80 30.46 7.49
CA ASP A 382 -16.51 30.50 8.78
C ASP A 382 -16.73 29.09 9.33
N GLN A 383 -17.19 28.17 8.49
CA GLN A 383 -17.35 26.75 8.79
C GLN A 383 -16.01 26.11 9.18
N ALA A 384 -14.95 26.40 8.42
CA ALA A 384 -13.61 25.89 8.69
C ALA A 384 -13.10 26.35 10.07
N LEU A 385 -13.22 27.65 10.39
CA LEU A 385 -12.80 28.22 11.67
C LEU A 385 -13.55 27.61 12.85
N GLU A 386 -14.86 27.44 12.74
CA GLU A 386 -15.69 26.82 13.77
C GLU A 386 -15.19 25.41 14.08
N LEU A 387 -14.99 24.60 13.05
CA LEU A 387 -14.54 23.21 13.22
C LEU A 387 -13.09 23.13 13.75
N TYR A 388 -12.16 23.97 13.28
CA TYR A 388 -10.82 24.04 13.88
C TYR A 388 -10.89 24.42 15.36
N GLN A 389 -11.74 25.37 15.73
CA GLN A 389 -11.91 25.79 17.12
C GLN A 389 -12.45 24.65 18.00
N ARG A 390 -13.39 23.84 17.48
CA ARG A 390 -13.89 22.64 18.18
C ARG A 390 -12.79 21.62 18.43
N VAL A 391 -11.93 21.37 17.44
CA VAL A 391 -10.77 20.48 17.62
C VAL A 391 -9.81 21.07 18.67
N ILE A 392 -9.46 22.35 18.59
CA ILE A 392 -8.48 22.97 19.50
C ILE A 392 -8.95 22.99 20.96
N ASN A 393 -10.25 23.18 21.19
CA ASN A 393 -10.83 23.23 22.53
C ASN A 393 -11.02 21.87 23.20
N ASN A 394 -10.87 20.77 22.45
CA ASN A 394 -10.99 19.45 23.03
C ASN A 394 -9.67 19.05 23.70
N GLU A 395 -9.70 18.95 25.03
CA GLU A 395 -8.54 18.60 25.87
C GLU A 395 -8.07 17.15 25.69
N SER A 396 -8.93 16.25 25.19
CA SER A 396 -8.57 14.85 24.97
C SER A 396 -7.65 14.65 23.75
N ASN A 397 -7.46 15.70 22.95
CA ASN A 397 -6.74 15.59 21.70
C ASN A 397 -5.26 15.28 21.88
N ASP A 398 -4.77 14.38 21.04
CA ASP A 398 -3.36 14.15 20.92
C ASP A 398 -2.64 15.42 20.41
N SER A 399 -1.38 15.57 20.80
CA SER A 399 -0.54 16.71 20.47
C SER A 399 -0.49 17.02 18.98
N LYS A 400 -0.50 15.99 18.13
CA LYS A 400 -0.39 16.14 16.67
C LYS A 400 -1.68 16.66 16.06
N THR A 401 -2.83 16.14 16.48
CA THR A 401 -4.15 16.64 16.04
C THR A 401 -4.35 18.10 16.45
N LYS A 402 -4.02 18.45 17.69
CA LYS A 402 -4.09 19.84 18.17
C LYS A 402 -3.13 20.76 17.42
N SER A 403 -1.89 20.33 17.21
CA SER A 403 -0.89 21.07 16.43
C SER A 403 -1.38 21.37 15.01
N ARG A 404 -1.87 20.35 14.30
CA ARG A 404 -2.36 20.51 12.92
C ARG A 404 -3.55 21.45 12.85
N ALA A 405 -4.50 21.37 13.79
CA ALA A 405 -5.63 22.29 13.84
C ALA A 405 -5.19 23.76 14.06
N LEU A 406 -4.26 23.99 14.99
CA LEU A 406 -3.70 25.33 15.26
C LEU A 406 -2.97 25.90 14.03
N VAL A 407 -2.10 25.10 13.40
CA VAL A 407 -1.35 25.52 12.21
C VAL A 407 -2.29 25.82 11.05
N SER A 408 -3.23 24.91 10.75
CA SER A 408 -4.18 25.11 9.64
C SER A 408 -5.05 26.35 9.87
N ARG A 409 -5.50 26.59 11.09
CA ARG A 409 -6.25 27.80 11.44
C ARG A 409 -5.41 29.06 11.35
N ALA A 410 -4.14 29.01 11.76
CA ALA A 410 -3.22 30.13 11.64
C ALA A 410 -2.96 30.53 10.17
N ILE A 411 -2.75 29.54 9.30
CA ILE A 411 -2.63 29.77 7.85
C ILE A 411 -3.91 30.41 7.31
N MET A 412 -5.07 29.95 7.76
CA MET A 412 -6.36 30.53 7.38
C MET A 412 -6.50 31.98 7.85
N PHE A 413 -6.10 32.28 9.09
CA PHE A 413 -6.06 33.65 9.61
C PHE A 413 -5.10 34.54 8.82
N ALA A 414 -3.92 34.03 8.41
CA ALA A 414 -2.99 34.75 7.56
C ALA A 414 -3.62 35.11 6.20
N LYS A 415 -4.33 34.17 5.55
CA LYS A 415 -5.11 34.44 4.32
C LYS A 415 -6.16 35.54 4.52
N LEU A 416 -6.81 35.56 5.68
CA LEU A 416 -7.76 36.60 6.07
C LEU A 416 -7.11 37.90 6.58
N LYS A 417 -5.77 38.02 6.50
CA LYS A 417 -4.99 39.16 7.02
C LYS A 417 -5.15 39.40 8.53
N LYS A 418 -5.56 38.37 9.27
CA LYS A 418 -5.72 38.35 10.74
C LYS A 418 -4.43 37.86 11.41
N TYR A 419 -3.33 38.59 11.19
CA TYR A 419 -1.99 38.14 11.56
C TYR A 419 -1.77 37.96 13.07
N SER A 420 -2.42 38.78 13.91
CA SER A 420 -2.32 38.64 15.37
C SER A 420 -2.88 37.30 15.85
N GLN A 421 -4.00 36.85 15.28
CA GLN A 421 -4.59 35.55 15.59
C GLN A 421 -3.72 34.40 15.07
N ALA A 422 -3.16 34.53 13.87
CA ALA A 422 -2.22 33.55 13.31
C ALA A 422 -0.97 33.40 14.19
N GLU A 423 -0.38 34.50 14.65
CA GLU A 423 0.78 34.47 15.55
C GLU A 423 0.45 33.85 16.90
N LYS A 424 -0.75 34.10 17.44
CA LYS A 424 -1.21 33.48 18.69
C LYS A 424 -1.30 31.97 18.56
N ASP A 425 -1.94 31.47 17.50
CA ASP A 425 -2.10 30.03 17.28
C ASP A 425 -0.73 29.34 17.08
N LEU A 426 0.17 29.93 16.28
CA LEU A 426 1.51 29.38 16.08
C LEU A 426 2.39 29.51 17.32
N GLY A 427 2.20 30.56 18.12
CA GLY A 427 2.79 30.69 19.45
C GLY A 427 2.45 29.51 20.33
N GLN A 428 1.17 29.11 20.40
CA GLN A 428 0.75 27.94 21.15
C GLN A 428 1.44 26.66 20.69
N VAL A 429 1.55 26.43 19.37
CA VAL A 429 2.25 25.24 18.82
C VAL A 429 3.70 25.17 19.27
N ILE A 430 4.39 26.31 19.25
CA ILE A 430 5.82 26.42 19.57
C ILE A 430 6.05 26.31 21.08
N GLU A 431 5.28 27.05 21.88
CA GLU A 431 5.44 27.16 23.34
C GLU A 431 5.03 25.86 24.05
N GLN A 432 4.01 25.17 23.56
CA GLN A 432 3.54 23.89 24.11
C GLN A 432 4.29 22.69 23.51
N ASN A 433 5.29 22.92 22.65
CA ASN A 433 6.06 21.88 21.94
C ASN A 433 5.18 20.85 21.19
N LEU A 434 4.06 21.27 20.59
CA LEU A 434 3.12 20.33 19.95
C LEU A 434 3.68 19.75 18.64
N ASP A 435 4.27 20.62 17.82
CA ASP A 435 5.17 20.33 16.68
C ASP A 435 6.01 21.58 16.45
N ARG A 436 6.94 21.82 17.38
CA ARG A 436 7.71 23.07 17.44
C ARG A 436 8.47 23.39 16.14
N PRO A 437 9.15 22.44 15.47
CA PRO A 437 9.79 22.71 14.18
C PRO A 437 8.80 23.20 13.13
N TYR A 438 7.64 22.55 13.01
CA TYR A 438 6.64 22.95 12.02
C TYR A 438 6.00 24.31 12.35
N GLY A 439 5.71 24.58 13.63
CA GLY A 439 5.21 25.89 14.05
C GLY A 439 6.19 27.04 13.74
N LEU A 440 7.49 26.82 13.96
CA LEU A 440 8.54 27.81 13.64
C LEU A 440 8.63 28.08 12.14
N GLU A 441 8.63 27.02 11.33
CA GLU A 441 8.63 27.13 9.86
C GLU A 441 7.44 27.98 9.39
N ILE A 442 6.20 27.60 9.73
CA ILE A 442 5.00 28.30 9.25
C ILE A 442 4.96 29.75 9.74
N ARG A 443 5.31 30.02 11.01
CA ARG A 443 5.34 31.40 11.53
C ARG A 443 6.40 32.24 10.83
N SER A 444 7.56 31.65 10.55
CA SER A 444 8.62 32.35 9.82
C SER A 444 8.20 32.70 8.38
N SER A 445 7.50 31.80 7.70
CA SER A 445 6.92 32.06 6.36
C SER A 445 5.95 33.24 6.39
N ILE A 446 4.95 33.20 7.29
CA ILE A 446 3.95 34.27 7.43
C ILE A 446 4.62 35.61 7.74
N ARG A 447 5.62 35.63 8.62
CA ARG A 447 6.37 36.84 9.00
C ARG A 447 7.30 37.39 7.92
N LEU A 448 7.69 36.54 6.96
CA LEU A 448 8.56 36.93 5.87
C LEU A 448 7.74 37.50 4.71
N PHE A 449 6.57 36.91 4.44
CA PHE A 449 5.80 37.11 3.22
C PHE A 449 4.47 37.82 3.42
N ASP A 450 3.67 37.42 4.41
CA ASP A 450 2.29 37.92 4.56
C ASP A 450 2.21 39.13 5.51
N TYR A 451 3.02 39.11 6.57
CA TYR A 451 3.08 40.13 7.63
C TYR A 451 4.52 40.54 7.83
N PRO A 452 4.95 41.76 7.46
CA PRO A 452 6.37 42.15 7.44
C PRO A 452 6.94 42.32 8.86
N ASN A 453 7.24 41.20 9.51
CA ASN A 453 8.05 41.09 10.72
C ASN A 453 9.27 40.24 10.40
N ARG A 454 10.09 40.72 9.46
CA ARG A 454 11.21 39.96 8.89
C ARG A 454 12.28 39.66 9.94
N LEU A 455 12.45 40.53 10.93
CA LEU A 455 13.30 40.26 12.09
C LEU A 455 12.82 39.02 12.87
N GLY A 456 11.51 38.95 13.14
CA GLY A 456 10.87 37.78 13.75
C GLY A 456 10.98 36.52 12.89
N ALA A 457 10.87 36.66 11.55
CA ALA A 457 11.05 35.55 10.62
C ALA A 457 12.46 34.95 10.71
N ILE A 458 13.51 35.78 10.68
CA ILE A 458 14.90 35.32 10.80
C ILE A 458 15.16 34.71 12.19
N SER A 459 14.57 35.26 13.26
CA SER A 459 14.65 34.68 14.59
C SER A 459 14.04 33.27 14.66
N ASP A 460 12.86 33.07 14.06
CA ASP A 460 12.19 31.77 14.03
C ASP A 460 12.95 30.76 13.16
N LEU A 461 13.45 31.17 11.99
CA LEU A 461 14.32 30.35 11.15
C LEU A 461 15.61 29.95 11.87
N SER A 462 16.26 30.89 12.56
CA SER A 462 17.47 30.59 13.33
C SER A 462 17.21 29.51 14.39
N LYS A 463 16.08 29.59 15.10
CA LYS A 463 15.65 28.55 16.05
C LYS A 463 15.34 27.23 15.36
N LEU A 464 14.70 27.25 14.19
CA LEU A 464 14.44 26.04 13.41
C LEU A 464 15.75 25.34 13.03
N CYS A 465 16.77 26.08 12.57
CA CYS A 465 18.06 25.50 12.19
C CYS A 465 18.82 24.86 13.35
N GLN A 466 18.57 25.31 14.59
CA GLN A 466 19.12 24.69 15.80
C GLN A 466 18.43 23.37 16.16
N ILE A 467 17.15 23.22 15.81
CA ILE A 467 16.34 22.05 16.17
C ILE A 467 16.36 20.99 15.06
N ASP A 468 16.20 21.42 13.81
CA ASP A 468 16.12 20.57 12.63
C ASP A 468 16.83 21.23 11.44
N ALA A 469 18.11 20.90 11.27
CA ALA A 469 18.96 21.48 10.23
C ALA A 469 18.49 21.12 8.82
N LYS A 470 17.90 19.94 8.62
CA LYS A 470 17.38 19.53 7.30
C LYS A 470 16.16 20.36 6.95
N LYS A 471 15.17 20.40 7.83
CA LYS A 471 13.94 21.17 7.62
C LYS A 471 14.20 22.66 7.47
N CYS A 472 15.15 23.21 8.24
CA CYS A 472 15.63 24.58 8.05
C CYS A 472 16.20 24.81 6.65
N LYS A 473 17.06 23.90 6.15
CA LYS A 473 17.62 24.03 4.80
C LYS A 473 16.52 23.99 3.74
N ASP A 474 15.59 23.03 3.85
CA ASP A 474 14.45 22.90 2.94
C ASP A 474 13.59 24.19 2.95
N SER A 475 13.39 24.79 4.13
CA SER A 475 12.66 26.07 4.29
C SER A 475 13.40 27.25 3.65
N ILE A 476 14.71 27.35 3.83
CA ILE A 476 15.54 28.41 3.23
C ILE A 476 15.52 28.30 1.70
N ASP A 477 15.69 27.09 1.17
CA ASP A 477 15.65 26.84 -0.27
C ASP A 477 14.28 27.24 -0.84
N PHE A 478 13.18 26.86 -0.18
CA PHE A 478 11.83 27.28 -0.56
C PHE A 478 11.65 28.81 -0.49
N TYR A 479 12.07 29.47 0.59
CA TYR A 479 11.93 30.92 0.73
C TYR A 479 12.74 31.68 -0.31
N ASN A 480 13.94 31.21 -0.63
CA ASN A 480 14.75 31.78 -1.70
C ASN A 480 14.01 31.73 -3.05
N GLU A 481 13.44 30.59 -3.41
CA GLU A 481 12.62 30.45 -4.62
C GLU A 481 11.39 31.36 -4.62
N VAL A 482 10.72 31.48 -3.49
CA VAL A 482 9.53 32.34 -3.39
C VAL A 482 9.94 33.81 -3.51
N ILE A 483 10.96 34.28 -2.76
CA ILE A 483 11.51 35.63 -2.83
C ILE A 483 11.85 36.01 -4.28
N THR A 484 12.54 35.14 -5.01
CA THR A 484 12.96 35.42 -6.40
C THR A 484 11.80 35.49 -7.40
N LYS A 485 10.64 34.86 -7.08
CA LYS A 485 9.42 34.90 -7.89
C LYS A 485 8.48 36.07 -7.56
N TYR A 486 8.74 36.82 -6.49
CA TYR A 486 7.94 38.01 -6.15
C TYR A 486 8.00 39.08 -7.23
N ASN A 487 7.01 39.98 -7.22
CA ASN A 487 7.09 41.17 -8.05
C ASN A 487 8.36 41.98 -7.70
N PRO A 488 8.94 42.71 -8.67
CA PRO A 488 10.22 43.39 -8.46
C PRO A 488 10.23 44.38 -7.28
N GLN A 489 9.09 44.99 -6.94
CA GLN A 489 9.02 45.96 -5.85
C GLN A 489 9.08 45.28 -4.48
N GLU A 490 8.28 44.24 -4.26
CA GLU A 490 8.27 43.46 -3.02
C GLU A 490 9.59 42.72 -2.81
N TYR A 491 10.20 42.19 -3.88
CA TYR A 491 11.54 41.62 -3.82
C TYR A 491 12.58 42.63 -3.29
N GLN A 492 12.60 43.85 -3.84
CA GLN A 492 13.56 44.88 -3.40
C GLN A 492 13.33 45.28 -1.95
N GLN A 493 12.06 45.35 -1.52
CA GLN A 493 11.73 45.63 -0.13
C GLN A 493 12.25 44.52 0.80
N ILE A 494 11.98 43.25 0.49
CA ILE A 494 12.45 42.07 1.25
C ILE A 494 13.97 42.11 1.38
N VAL A 495 14.67 42.27 0.26
CA VAL A 495 16.14 42.30 0.22
C VAL A 495 16.70 43.47 1.03
N SER A 496 16.06 44.66 0.95
CA SER A 496 16.48 45.83 1.72
C SER A 496 16.39 45.59 3.22
N GLU A 497 15.24 45.13 3.71
CA GLU A 497 15.05 44.87 5.15
C GLU A 497 15.95 43.73 5.65
N LEU A 498 16.14 42.65 4.87
CA LEU A 498 17.08 41.58 5.22
C LEU A 498 18.52 42.08 5.32
N ARG A 499 18.93 43.03 4.46
CA ARG A 499 20.26 43.66 4.55
C ARG A 499 20.41 44.54 5.79
N GLU A 500 19.37 45.25 6.20
CA GLU A 500 19.39 46.02 7.45
C GLU A 500 19.44 45.12 8.70
N ILE A 501 18.68 44.02 8.70
CA ILE A 501 18.77 43.00 9.76
C ILE A 501 20.19 42.43 9.81
N LYS A 502 20.80 42.13 8.66
CA LYS A 502 22.19 41.64 8.60
C LYS A 502 23.20 42.61 9.22
N LYS A 503 22.99 43.93 9.12
CA LYS A 503 23.87 44.94 9.72
C LYS A 503 23.72 45.01 11.24
N THR A 504 22.50 44.85 11.74
CA THR A 504 22.16 44.97 13.16
C THR A 504 22.33 43.66 13.93
N HIS A 505 22.29 42.52 13.24
CA HIS A 505 22.38 41.16 13.79
C HIS A 505 23.42 40.32 13.03
N PRO A 506 24.73 40.55 13.24
CA PRO A 506 25.79 39.84 12.53
C PRO A 506 25.78 38.32 12.76
N GLU A 507 25.23 37.84 13.87
CA GLU A 507 25.04 36.42 14.18
C GLU A 507 24.18 35.67 13.14
N TRP A 508 23.32 36.39 12.41
CA TRP A 508 22.47 35.81 11.37
C TRP A 508 22.99 36.02 9.95
N GLN A 509 24.20 36.57 9.79
CA GLN A 509 24.79 36.88 8.49
C GLN A 509 24.79 35.68 7.53
N LYS A 510 25.17 34.49 8.02
CA LYS A 510 25.21 33.28 7.21
C LYS A 510 23.81 32.90 6.70
N LEU A 511 22.82 32.90 7.59
CA LEU A 511 21.43 32.55 7.27
C LEU A 511 20.83 33.54 6.25
N ILE A 512 21.05 34.84 6.47
CA ILE A 512 20.54 35.88 5.57
C ILE A 512 21.21 35.79 4.19
N ASN A 513 22.51 35.51 4.14
CA ASN A 513 23.19 35.35 2.87
C ASN A 513 22.61 34.17 2.06
N GLN A 514 22.28 33.05 2.71
CA GLN A 514 21.63 31.90 2.05
C GLN A 514 20.24 32.27 1.51
N LEU A 515 19.45 33.04 2.25
CA LEU A 515 18.13 33.52 1.77
C LEU A 515 18.24 34.46 0.56
N LEU A 516 19.35 35.19 0.43
CA LEU A 516 19.58 36.15 -0.66
C LEU A 516 20.42 35.59 -1.81
N GLU A 517 20.89 34.35 -1.71
CA GLU A 517 21.77 33.71 -2.69
C GLU A 517 20.98 33.41 -3.97
N LYS A 518 21.21 34.15 -5.06
CA LYS A 518 20.56 33.82 -6.33
C LYS A 518 21.13 32.50 -6.87
N LYS A 519 20.27 31.49 -7.00
CA LYS A 519 20.59 30.26 -7.74
C LYS A 519 20.39 30.44 -9.24
#